data_AF-A0A1G7DDX3-F1
#
_entry.id   AF-A0A1G7DDX3-F1
#
_cell.length_a   1.000
_cell.length_b   1.000
_cell.length_c   1.000
_cell.angle_alpha   90.00
_cell.angle_beta   90.00
_cell.angle_gamma   90.00
#
_symmetry.space_group_name_H-M   'P 1'
#
loop_
_entity.id
_entity.type
_entity.pdbx_description
1 polymer ?
#
loop_
_entity_poly.entity_id
_entity_poly.type
_entity_poly.pdbx_seq_one_letter_code
_entity_poly.pdbx_strand_id
1 'polypeptide(L)' 'MDIKENDAKTKFIKESDEDTEHYVLQKNKKTKLGTGIIIAFLLVLIVGIVVSGILFDS' A
#
# COMPACT_ATOMS: atom_id res chain seq x y z
N MET A 1 9.59 33.39 30.46
CA MET A 1 9.79 33.12 29.02
C MET A 1 8.72 32.14 28.60
N ASP A 2 7.69 32.63 27.90
CA ASP A 2 6.71 31.80 27.22
C ASP A 2 7.41 31.03 26.09
N ILE A 3 7.33 29.71 26.10
CA ILE A 3 7.58 28.88 24.92
C ILE A 3 6.25 28.20 24.59
N LYS A 4 5.49 28.82 23.70
CA LYS A 4 4.41 28.17 22.96
C LYS A 4 4.96 27.83 21.58
N GLU A 5 5.36 26.60 21.34
CA GLU A 5 5.61 26.16 19.96
C GLU A 5 5.37 24.65 19.78
N ASN A 6 4.12 24.31 19.48
CA ASN A 6 3.65 23.18 18.67
C ASN A 6 4.33 21.80 18.86
N ASP A 7 3.76 21.01 19.78
CA ASP A 7 3.84 19.54 19.88
C ASP A 7 3.32 18.77 18.63
N ALA A 8 2.99 19.46 17.54
CA ALA A 8 2.39 18.88 16.32
C ALA A 8 3.43 18.59 15.22
N LYS A 9 4.61 18.07 15.58
CA LYS A 9 5.63 17.73 14.57
C LYS A 9 5.29 16.40 13.89
N THR A 10 4.50 16.45 12.81
CA THR A 10 4.26 15.28 11.94
C THR A 10 5.61 14.78 11.41
N LYS A 11 6.06 13.62 11.89
CA LYS A 11 7.33 13.02 11.45
C LYS A 11 7.18 12.53 10.00
N PHE A 12 8.17 12.79 9.14
CA PHE A 12 8.13 12.42 7.70
C PHE A 12 8.41 10.93 7.44
N ILE A 13 9.16 10.25 8.31
CA ILE A 13 9.57 8.84 8.17
C ILE A 13 9.24 8.11 9.47
N LYS A 14 8.55 6.98 9.37
CA LYS A 14 8.18 6.12 10.51
C LYS A 14 9.37 5.26 10.96
N GLU A 15 9.76 5.35 12.22
CA GLU A 15 10.60 4.34 12.88
C GLU A 15 9.72 3.19 13.39
N SER A 16 10.23 1.96 13.28
CA SER A 16 9.44 0.72 13.20
C SER A 16 8.59 0.37 14.43
N ASP A 17 8.85 0.96 15.59
CA ASP A 17 8.28 0.55 16.88
C ASP A 17 7.13 1.44 17.40
N GLU A 18 6.78 2.54 16.72
CA GLU A 18 5.71 3.44 17.18
C GLU A 18 4.38 3.18 16.43
N ASP A 19 3.35 2.76 17.18
CA ASP A 19 1.96 2.72 16.73
C ASP A 19 1.34 4.12 16.84
N THR A 20 1.57 5.00 15.85
CA THR A 20 0.94 6.34 15.89
C THR A 20 0.39 6.84 14.55
N GLU A 21 -0.69 7.60 14.69
CA GLU A 21 -1.59 8.19 13.67
C GLU A 21 -1.07 9.50 13.03
N HIS A 22 0.17 9.91 13.34
CA HIS A 22 0.74 11.22 12.96
C HIS A 22 1.94 11.14 11.99
N TYR A 23 1.83 10.34 10.92
CA TYR A 23 2.84 10.24 9.86
C TYR A 23 2.24 10.48 8.47
N VAL A 24 2.85 11.36 7.67
CA VAL A 24 2.42 11.65 6.27
C VAL A 24 2.66 10.45 5.34
N LEU A 25 3.78 9.73 5.53
CA LEU A 25 4.14 8.52 4.78
C LEU A 25 4.09 7.30 5.71
N GLN A 26 2.89 6.97 6.15
CA GLN A 26 2.67 5.78 6.96
C GLN A 26 2.70 4.56 6.02
N LYS A 27 3.64 3.61 6.25
CA LYS A 27 3.59 2.28 5.60
C LYS A 27 2.38 1.52 6.13
N ASN A 28 1.22 1.84 5.60
CA ASN A 28 -0.03 1.26 6.04
C ASN A 28 -0.16 -0.16 5.53
N LYS A 29 -0.37 -1.10 6.45
CA LYS A 29 -0.64 -2.51 6.15
C LYS A 29 -1.81 -2.66 5.17
N LYS A 30 -2.77 -1.71 5.20
CA LYS A 30 -3.89 -1.61 4.26
C LYS A 30 -3.45 -1.31 2.83
N THR A 31 -2.50 -0.40 2.59
CA THR A 31 -1.95 -0.12 1.26
C THR A 31 -1.26 -1.36 0.69
N LYS A 32 -0.45 -2.04 1.50
CA LYS A 32 0.21 -3.29 1.10
C LYS A 32 -0.79 -4.42 0.77
N LEU A 33 -1.88 -4.50 1.52
CA LEU A 33 -2.97 -5.45 1.27
C LEU A 33 -3.72 -5.13 -0.03
N GLY A 34 -4.07 -3.86 -0.27
CA GLY A 34 -4.74 -3.42 -1.50
C GLY A 34 -3.88 -3.68 -2.74
N THR A 35 -2.60 -3.32 -2.69
CA THR A 35 -1.67 -3.60 -3.79
C THR A 35 -1.55 -5.10 -4.06
N GLY A 36 -1.51 -5.94 -3.02
CA GLY A 36 -1.47 -7.39 -3.17
C GLY A 36 -2.69 -7.97 -3.89
N ILE A 37 -3.89 -7.48 -3.56
CA ILE A 37 -5.14 -7.91 -4.22
C ILE A 37 -5.12 -7.56 -5.71
N ILE A 38 -4.72 -6.33 -6.05
CA ILE A 38 -4.65 -5.88 -7.45
C ILE A 38 -3.69 -6.74 -8.26
N ILE A 39 -2.50 -7.01 -7.72
CA ILE A 39 -1.50 -7.88 -8.38
C ILE A 39 -2.06 -9.29 -8.60
N ALA A 40 -2.77 -9.86 -7.61
CA ALA A 40 -3.36 -11.18 -7.73
C ALA A 40 -4.39 -11.23 -8.88
N PHE A 41 -5.28 -10.24 -8.97
CA PHE A 41 -6.25 -10.16 -10.07
C PHE A 41 -5.58 -9.99 -11.43
N LEU A 42 -4.53 -9.18 -11.53
CA LEU A 42 -3.75 -9.02 -12.77
C LEU A 42 -3.19 -10.36 -13.25
N LEU A 43 -2.62 -11.17 -12.36
CA LEU A 43 -2.11 -12.50 -12.71
C LEU A 43 -3.23 -13.43 -13.20
N VAL A 44 -4.39 -13.42 -12.53
CA VAL A 44 -5.56 -14.21 -12.95
C VAL A 44 -6.02 -13.80 -14.36
N LEU A 45 -6.07 -12.49 -14.65
CA LEU A 45 -6.45 -11.99 -15.97
C LEU A 45 -5.45 -12.42 -17.05
N ILE A 46 -4.15 -12.35 -16.78
CA ILE A 46 -3.12 -12.81 -17.73
C ILE A 46 -3.29 -14.29 -18.04
N VAL A 47 -3.48 -15.13 -17.02
CA VAL A 47 -3.74 -16.57 -17.22
C VAL A 47 -5.01 -16.78 -18.04
N GLY A 48 -6.08 -16.05 -17.74
CA GLY A 48 -7.33 -16.11 -18.52
C GLY A 48 -7.14 -15.76 -19.99
N ILE A 49 -6.34 -14.73 -20.29
CA ILE A 49 -6.02 -14.35 -21.67
C ILE A 49 -5.23 -15.44 -22.39
N VAL A 50 -4.21 -16.02 -21.75
CA VAL A 50 -3.40 -17.10 -22.33
C VAL A 50 -4.25 -18.34 -22.61
N VAL A 51 -5.06 -18.76 -21.62
CA VAL A 51 -5.97 -19.90 -21.77
C VAL A 51 -7.01 -19.65 -22.86
N SER A 52 -7.58 -18.43 -22.90
CA SER A 52 -8.49 -18.02 -23.97
C SER A 52 -7.82 -18.14 -25.34
N GLY A 53 -6.60 -17.61 -25.50
CA GLY A 53 -5.84 -17.73 -26.74
C GLY A 53 -5.67 -19.19 -27.18
N ILE A 54 -5.33 -20.11 -26.27
CA ILE A 54 -5.17 -21.53 -26.60
C ILE A 54 -6.50 -22.18 -26.98
N LEU A 55 -7.59 -21.88 -26.24
CA LEU A 55 -8.91 -22.49 -26.45
C LEU A 55 -9.63 -21.98 -27.70
N PHE A 56 -9.39 -20.73 -28.10
CA PHE A 56 -10.05 -20.12 -29.26
C PHE A 56 -9.21 -20.21 -30.55
N ASP A 57 -7.93 -20.62 -30.46
CA ASP A 57 -7.03 -20.86 -31.62
C ASP A 57 -6.99 -22.35 -32.04
N SER A 58 -7.61 -23.25 -31.26
CA SER A 58 -7.84 -24.67 -31.62
C SER A 58 -9.25 -24.88 -32.17
#